data_AF-A0A7C5D0R4-F1
#
_entry.id   AF-A0A7C5D0R4-F1
#
_cell.length_a   1.000
_cell.length_b   1.000
_cell.length_c   1.000
_cell.angle_alpha   90.00
_cell.angle_beta   90.00
_cell.angle_gamma   90.00
#
_symmetry.space_group_name_H-M   'P 1'
#
loop_
_entity.id
_entity.type
_entity.pdbx_description
1 polymer ?
#
loop_
_entity_poly.entity_id
_entity_poly.type
_entity_poly.pdbx_seq_one_letter_code
_entity_poly.pdbx_strand_id
1 'polypeptide(L)'
;MSYNWGPNYIVPTPVLKNYSGIVTLREGLDKELLHKELESLNLSGTVTKITNPWYCRKKGAETWIKIGESTDEHQNFATLWNTTELENGQYEVMGLMHVFVKKGNVETAIARQNIVEISIQN
;
A
#
# COMPACT_ATOMS: atom_id res chain seq x y z
N MET A 1 14.41 -15.11 -1.28
CA MET A 1 13.39 -14.92 -2.35
C MET A 1 12.35 -13.95 -1.81
N SER A 2 11.96 -12.90 -2.53
CA SER A 2 11.00 -11.93 -1.99
C SER A 2 9.59 -12.53 -2.01
N TYR A 3 8.95 -12.59 -0.85
CA TYR A 3 7.64 -13.20 -0.61
C TYR A 3 6.49 -12.19 -0.73
N ASN A 4 6.72 -11.04 -1.37
CA ASN A 4 5.84 -9.89 -1.31
C ASN A 4 5.20 -9.59 -2.68
N TRP A 5 3.93 -9.97 -2.88
CA TRP A 5 3.15 -9.62 -4.08
C TRP A 5 2.66 -8.17 -4.12
N GLY A 6 2.93 -7.43 -3.05
CA GLY A 6 3.10 -5.98 -3.10
C GLY A 6 4.34 -5.61 -2.29
N PRO A 7 4.92 -4.41 -2.44
CA PRO A 7 5.23 -3.61 -3.62
C PRO A 7 6.73 -3.62 -3.97
N ASN A 8 7.01 -3.33 -5.24
CA ASN A 8 8.10 -2.43 -5.62
C ASN A 8 7.55 -1.00 -5.55
N TYR A 9 8.02 -0.18 -4.60
CA TYR A 9 7.51 1.16 -4.32
C TYR A 9 7.68 2.15 -5.49
N ILE A 10 6.68 3.02 -5.69
CA ILE A 10 6.84 4.27 -6.45
C ILE A 10 6.22 5.41 -5.64
N VAL A 11 7.02 5.99 -4.73
CA VAL A 11 6.81 7.31 -4.14
C VAL A 11 8.16 7.99 -4.15
N PRO A 12 8.31 9.17 -4.81
CA PRO A 12 9.24 9.30 -5.93
C PRO A 12 10.62 8.66 -5.65
N THR A 13 10.85 7.51 -6.27
CA THR A 13 12.09 6.73 -6.30
C THR A 13 12.63 6.19 -4.97
N PRO A 14 13.18 4.97 -4.93
CA PRO A 14 13.92 4.44 -3.77
C PRO A 14 15.19 5.24 -3.41
N VAL A 15 15.53 6.27 -4.21
CA VAL A 15 16.73 7.10 -4.08
C VAL A 15 16.48 8.37 -3.27
N LEU A 16 15.28 8.95 -3.36
CA LEU A 16 14.90 10.15 -2.61
C LEU A 16 14.15 9.73 -1.36
N LYS A 17 14.56 10.21 -0.19
CA LYS A 17 13.84 10.00 1.10
C LYS A 17 13.35 11.30 1.72
N ASN A 18 13.41 12.42 1.00
CA ASN A 18 12.98 13.73 1.47
C ASN A 18 11.86 14.23 0.57
N TYR A 19 10.71 14.54 1.16
CA TYR A 19 9.52 14.98 0.44
C TYR A 19 8.89 16.22 1.06
N SER A 20 8.20 16.98 0.23
CA SER A 20 7.42 18.17 0.59
C SER A 20 6.30 18.36 -0.42
N GLY A 21 5.25 19.08 -0.03
CA GLY A 21 4.13 19.38 -0.90
C GLY A 21 3.22 18.18 -1.14
N ILE A 22 2.75 18.02 -2.37
CA ILE A 22 1.87 16.92 -2.77
C ILE A 22 2.71 15.74 -3.23
N VAL A 23 2.61 14.64 -2.49
CA VAL A 23 3.31 13.38 -2.76
C VAL A 23 2.30 12.39 -3.35
N THR A 24 2.65 11.70 -4.44
CA THR A 24 1.81 10.64 -5.00
C THR A 24 2.28 9.27 -4.52
N LEU A 25 1.45 8.59 -3.74
CA LEU A 25 1.66 7.23 -3.26
C LEU A 25 1.23 6.23 -4.32
N ARG A 26 2.06 5.21 -4.61
CA ARG A 26 1.73 4.12 -5.54
C ARG A 26 2.38 2.81 -5.10
N GLU A 27 1.70 1.72 -5.41
CA GLU A 27 2.14 0.37 -5.11
C GLU A 27 1.79 -0.54 -6.28
N GLY A 28 2.81 -1.20 -6.82
CA GLY A 28 2.63 -2.20 -7.87
C GLY A 28 2.13 -3.51 -7.29
N LEU A 29 1.24 -4.18 -8.02
CA LEU A 29 0.76 -5.52 -7.71
C LEU A 29 1.46 -6.55 -8.60
N ASP A 30 2.14 -7.51 -7.98
CA ASP A 30 2.65 -8.70 -8.67
C ASP A 30 1.56 -9.77 -8.69
N LYS A 31 0.88 -9.90 -9.83
CA LYS A 31 -0.22 -10.85 -10.01
C LYS A 31 0.23 -12.31 -9.95
N GLU A 32 1.45 -12.62 -10.40
CA GLU A 32 1.95 -13.99 -10.37
C GLU A 32 2.19 -14.43 -8.93
N LEU A 33 2.76 -13.56 -8.12
CA LEU A 33 3.01 -13.84 -6.72
C LEU A 33 1.71 -13.82 -5.90
N LEU A 34 0.75 -12.94 -6.23
CA LEU A 34 -0.59 -12.98 -5.65
C LEU A 34 -1.26 -14.33 -5.94
N HIS A 35 -1.18 -14.80 -7.19
CA HIS A 35 -1.76 -16.09 -7.57
C HIS A 35 -1.16 -17.25 -6.77
N LYS A 36 0.18 -17.31 -6.67
CA LYS A 36 0.87 -18.32 -5.86
C LYS A 36 0.46 -18.28 -4.39
N GLU A 37 0.26 -17.10 -3.83
CA GLU A 37 -0.21 -16.98 -2.44
C GLU A 37 -1.65 -17.48 -2.29
N LEU A 38 -2.55 -17.08 -3.18
CA LEU A 38 -3.94 -17.55 -3.16
C LEU A 38 -4.03 -19.07 -3.25
N GLU A 39 -3.21 -19.68 -4.11
CA GLU A 39 -3.07 -21.15 -4.18
C GLU A 39 -2.57 -21.73 -2.86
N SER A 40 -1.52 -21.16 -2.25
CA SER A 40 -0.98 -21.63 -0.97
C SER A 40 -1.99 -21.58 0.18
N LEU A 41 -2.93 -20.62 0.12
CA LEU A 41 -3.99 -20.42 1.10
C LEU A 41 -5.27 -21.22 0.76
N ASN A 42 -5.25 -22.03 -0.30
CA ASN A 42 -6.42 -22.74 -0.84
C ASN A 42 -7.61 -21.82 -1.20
N LEU A 43 -7.31 -20.58 -1.57
CA LEU A 43 -8.30 -19.57 -1.99
C LEU A 43 -8.49 -19.62 -3.51
N SER A 44 -9.21 -20.64 -3.97
CA SER A 44 -9.44 -20.90 -5.40
C SER A 44 -10.60 -20.07 -6.03
N GLY A 45 -10.97 -18.94 -5.44
CA GLY A 45 -12.09 -18.12 -5.91
C GLY A 45 -11.68 -17.08 -6.95
N THR A 46 -12.64 -16.28 -7.41
CA THR A 46 -12.37 -15.14 -8.30
C THR A 46 -12.02 -13.92 -7.45
N VAL A 47 -10.95 -13.23 -7.79
CA VAL A 47 -10.65 -11.91 -7.20
C VAL A 47 -11.72 -10.93 -7.67
N THR A 48 -12.53 -10.42 -6.74
CA THR A 48 -13.63 -9.49 -7.02
C THR A 48 -13.22 -8.03 -6.88
N LYS A 49 -12.26 -7.76 -5.98
CA LYS A 49 -11.83 -6.41 -5.66
C LYS A 49 -10.41 -6.43 -5.11
N ILE A 50 -9.63 -5.40 -5.45
CA ILE A 50 -8.36 -5.08 -4.79
C ILE A 50 -8.42 -3.63 -4.36
N THR A 51 -8.05 -3.36 -3.11
CA THR A 51 -8.03 -1.99 -2.55
C THR A 51 -6.73 -1.77 -1.80
N ASN A 52 -6.14 -0.59 -1.94
CA ASN A 52 -4.97 -0.21 -1.18
C ASN A 52 -5.21 1.09 -0.39
N PRO A 53 -5.65 1.00 0.87
CA PRO A 53 -5.59 2.10 1.81
C PRO A 53 -4.15 2.43 2.22
N TRP A 54 -3.87 3.72 2.30
CA TRP A 54 -2.60 4.28 2.71
C TRP A 54 -2.72 4.99 4.05
N TYR A 55 -1.69 4.85 4.87
CA TYR A 55 -1.60 5.47 6.19
C TYR A 55 -0.23 6.10 6.40
N CYS A 56 -0.14 7.13 7.23
CA CYS A 56 1.11 7.64 7.75
C CYS A 56 1.09 7.74 9.28
N ARG A 57 2.28 7.80 9.86
CA ARG A 57 2.49 8.26 11.22
C ARG A 57 3.88 8.89 11.35
N LYS A 58 4.05 9.81 12.29
CA LYS A 58 5.40 10.24 12.68
C LYS A 58 6.12 9.05 13.29
N LYS A 59 7.40 8.85 12.96
CA LYS A 59 8.15 7.68 13.42
C LYS A 59 8.12 7.58 14.94
N GLY A 60 7.69 6.43 15.47
CA GLY A 60 7.54 6.19 16.90
C GLY A 60 6.19 6.60 17.50
N ALA A 61 5.28 7.19 16.73
CA ALA A 61 3.90 7.40 17.16
C ALA A 61 3.12 6.06 17.19
N GLU A 62 2.16 5.96 18.10
CA GLU A 62 1.35 4.73 18.26
C GLU A 62 0.24 4.61 17.20
N THR A 63 -0.30 5.75 16.76
CA THR A 63 -1.50 5.81 15.91
C THR A 63 -1.16 6.04 14.44
N TRP A 64 -1.88 5.34 13.56
CA TRP A 64 -1.84 5.57 12.12
C TRP A 64 -2.94 6.54 11.68
N ILE A 65 -2.59 7.46 10.79
CA ILE A 65 -3.51 8.42 10.18
C ILE A 65 -3.76 7.96 8.75
N LYS A 66 -5.03 7.76 8.38
CA LYS A 66 -5.40 7.39 7.01
C LYS A 66 -5.14 8.57 6.07
N ILE A 67 -4.38 8.32 5.01
CA ILE A 67 -4.10 9.29 3.94
C ILE A 67 -5.22 9.24 2.90
N GLY A 68 -5.56 8.02 2.46
CA GLY A 68 -6.55 7.78 1.43
C GLY A 68 -6.60 6.30 1.05
N GLU A 69 -7.33 5.97 0.00
CA GLU A 69 -7.37 4.62 -0.55
C GLU A 69 -7.58 4.67 -2.06
N SER A 70 -7.13 3.62 -2.74
CA SER A 70 -7.35 3.46 -4.17
C SER A 70 -7.73 2.04 -4.53
N THR A 71 -8.57 1.92 -5.56
CA THR A 71 -8.93 0.65 -6.20
C THR A 71 -8.48 0.62 -7.66
N ASP A 72 -7.77 1.65 -8.13
CA ASP A 72 -7.34 1.80 -9.51
C ASP A 72 -6.01 1.08 -9.73
N GLU A 73 -6.09 -0.18 -10.15
CA GLU A 73 -4.92 -0.99 -10.47
C GLU A 73 -4.11 -0.41 -11.64
N HIS A 74 -4.75 0.23 -12.63
CA HIS A 74 -4.07 0.79 -13.80
C HIS A 74 -3.13 1.94 -13.44
N GLN A 75 -3.45 2.65 -12.35
CA GLN A 75 -2.59 3.70 -11.80
C GLN A 75 -1.71 3.22 -10.64
N ASN A 76 -1.55 1.90 -10.46
CA ASN A 76 -0.82 1.31 -9.33
C ASN A 76 -1.36 1.80 -7.98
N PHE A 77 -2.68 1.83 -7.85
CA PHE A 77 -3.40 2.24 -6.65
C PHE A 77 -2.98 3.64 -6.15
N ALA A 78 -2.87 4.59 -7.09
CA ALA A 78 -2.40 5.93 -6.81
C ALA A 78 -3.27 6.66 -5.79
N THR A 79 -2.64 7.32 -4.82
CA THR A 79 -3.29 8.21 -3.83
C THR A 79 -2.44 9.44 -3.61
N LEU A 80 -3.06 10.63 -3.60
CA LEU A 80 -2.36 11.88 -3.29
C LEU A 80 -2.27 12.08 -1.79
N TRP A 81 -1.11 12.51 -1.33
CA TRP A 81 -0.87 12.87 0.06
C TRP A 81 -0.34 14.29 0.14
N ASN A 82 -1.12 15.18 0.75
CA ASN A 82 -0.66 16.53 1.03
C ASN A 82 0.18 16.53 2.31
N THR A 83 1.47 16.83 2.18
CA THR A 83 2.42 16.84 3.31
C THR A 83 2.66 18.25 3.87
N THR A 84 2.12 19.31 3.26
CA THR A 84 2.44 20.71 3.63
C THR A 84 2.10 21.09 5.06
N GLU A 85 1.12 20.42 5.67
CA GLU A 85 0.67 20.67 7.04
C GLU A 85 1.35 19.76 8.07
N LEU A 86 2.24 18.87 7.62
CA LEU A 86 2.97 17.98 8.50
C LEU A 86 4.23 18.67 9.03
N GLU A 87 4.54 18.40 10.30
CA GLU A 87 5.81 18.81 10.89
C GLU A 87 6.98 18.11 10.19
N ASN A 88 8.10 18.82 10.03
CA ASN A 88 9.33 18.24 9.51
C ASN A 88 9.83 17.10 10.41
N GLY A 89 10.30 16.01 9.79
CA GLY A 89 10.78 14.85 10.54
C GLY A 89 10.66 13.53 9.79
N GLN A 90 10.90 12.43 10.51
CA GLN A 90 10.78 11.07 9.99
C GLN A 90 9.34 10.57 10.15
N TYR A 91 8.81 9.97 9.08
CA TYR A 91 7.49 9.37 9.04
C TYR A 91 7.59 7.93 8.54
N GLU A 92 6.66 7.11 9.00
CA GLU A 92 6.38 5.81 8.41
C GLU A 92 5.13 5.95 7.54
N VAL A 93 5.17 5.40 6.33
CA VAL A 93 4.04 5.30 5.40
C VAL A 93 3.74 3.83 5.18
N MET A 94 2.46 3.46 5.35
CA MET A 94 1.97 2.10 5.21
C MET A 94 0.99 2.00 4.05
N GLY A 95 1.28 1.11 3.10
CA GLY A 95 0.28 0.54 2.19
C GLY A 95 -0.29 -0.74 2.81
N LEU A 96 -1.61 -0.91 2.78
CA LEU A 96 -2.29 -2.10 3.30
C LEU A 96 -3.22 -2.67 2.22
N MET A 97 -2.65 -3.38 1.27
CA MET A 97 -3.39 -3.93 0.14
C MET A 97 -4.28 -5.08 0.57
N HIS A 98 -5.57 -4.95 0.29
CA HIS A 98 -6.58 -5.98 0.50
C HIS A 98 -6.99 -6.58 -0.84
N VAL A 99 -7.06 -7.92 -0.88
CA VAL A 99 -7.56 -8.69 -2.02
C VAL A 99 -8.78 -9.47 -1.55
N PHE A 100 -9.91 -9.25 -2.21
CA PHE A 100 -11.18 -9.91 -1.93
C PHE A 100 -11.37 -11.02 -2.95
N VAL A 101 -11.59 -12.24 -2.45
CA VAL A 101 -11.73 -13.45 -3.25
C VAL A 101 -13.09 -14.08 -2.95
N LYS A 102 -13.89 -14.27 -4.00
CA LYS A 102 -15.23 -14.85 -3.90
C LYS A 102 -15.26 -16.27 -4.45
N LYS A 103 -15.80 -17.21 -3.67
CA LYS A 103 -16.07 -18.60 -4.07
C LYS A 103 -17.50 -18.96 -3.69
N GLY A 104 -18.37 -19.05 -4.69
CA GLY A 104 -19.82 -19.21 -4.46
C GLY A 104 -20.40 -18.03 -3.69
N ASN A 105 -20.95 -18.30 -2.50
CA ASN A 105 -21.56 -17.29 -1.63
C ASN A 105 -20.61 -16.78 -0.52
N VAL A 106 -19.36 -17.24 -0.49
CA VAL A 106 -18.37 -16.81 0.50
C VAL A 106 -17.39 -15.84 -0.13
N GLU A 107 -17.16 -14.71 0.55
CA GLU A 107 -16.08 -13.77 0.23
C GLU A 107 -15.04 -13.81 1.35
N THR A 108 -13.78 -13.98 0.97
CA THR A 108 -12.64 -13.98 1.87
C THR A 108 -11.71 -12.84 1.48
N ALA A 109 -11.27 -12.05 2.45
CA ALA A 109 -10.26 -11.03 2.24
C ALA A 109 -8.89 -11.52 2.77
N ILE A 110 -7.85 -11.32 1.97
CA ILE A 110 -6.46 -11.37 2.45
C ILE A 110 -5.86 -9.98 2.37
N ALA A 111 -4.91 -9.68 3.25
CA ALA A 111 -4.24 -8.39 3.27
C ALA A 111 -2.73 -8.55 3.41
N ARG A 112 -1.99 -7.66 2.74
CA ARG A 112 -0.55 -7.48 2.93
C ARG A 112 -0.26 -6.03 3.25
N GLN A 113 0.60 -5.85 4.24
CA GLN A 113 1.08 -4.54 4.61
C GLN A 113 2.50 -4.34 4.10
N ASN A 114 2.82 -3.10 3.77
CA ASN A 114 4.19 -2.68 3.63
C ASN A 114 4.39 -1.30 4.27
N ILE A 115 5.50 -1.13 4.97
CA ILE A 115 5.84 0.09 5.70
C ILE A 115 7.20 0.58 5.21
N VAL A 116 7.28 1.88 4.90
CA VAL A 116 8.54 2.56 4.59
C VAL A 116 8.74 3.78 5.45
N GLU A 117 10.01 4.06 5.73
CA GLU A 117 10.44 5.29 6.37
C GLU A 117 10.80 6.35 5.33
N ILE A 118 10.30 7.56 5.55
CA ILE A 118 10.54 8.73 4.72
C ILE A 118 10.79 9.95 5.62
N SER A 119 11.37 11.00 5.05
CA SER A 119 11.55 12.29 5.71
C SER A 119 10.65 13.33 5.05
N ILE A 120 9.93 14.10 5.86
CA ILE A 120 9.19 15.29 5.41
C ILE A 120 10.03 16.54 5.73
N GLN A 121 10.16 17.42 4.73
CA GLN A 121 10.95 18.66 4.77
C GLN A 121 10.21 19.80 4.03
N ASN A 122 9.19 20.37 4.68
CA ASN A 122 8.49 21.59 4.25
C ASN A 122 9.25 22.87 4.62
#